data_AF-A0A838VYP7-F1
#
_entry.id   AF-A0A838VYP7-F1
#
_cell.length_a   1.000
_cell.length_b   1.000
_cell.length_c   1.000
_cell.angle_alpha   90.00
_cell.angle_beta   90.00
_cell.angle_gamma   90.00
#
_symmetry.space_group_name_H-M   'P 1'
#
loop_
_entity.id
_entity.type
_entity.pdbx_description
1 polymer ?
#
loop_
_entity_poly.entity_id
_entity_poly.type
_entity_poly.pdbx_seq_one_letter_code
_entity_poly.pdbx_strand_id
1 'polypeptide(L)' 'MISAVLAKLFGTNNSRQLKRLQPIVDKINSLEARIQILSDEQLAFKTNEFKEQIERGRTLNDILPEAF' A
#
# COMPACT_ATOMS: atom_id res chain seq x y z
N MET A 1 17.82 -16.23 27.24
CA MET A 1 16.93 -15.54 28.20
C MET A 1 16.91 -14.03 27.95
N ILE A 2 18.03 -13.31 28.05
CA ILE A 2 18.10 -11.83 27.85
C ILE A 2 17.67 -11.39 26.43
N SER A 3 18.10 -12.12 25.40
CA SER A 3 17.79 -11.79 23.99
C SER A 3 16.30 -11.86 23.64
N ALA A 4 15.54 -12.74 24.29
CA ALA A 4 14.10 -12.88 24.08
C ALA A 4 13.32 -11.71 24.72
N VAL A 5 13.78 -11.21 25.87
CA VAL A 5 13.21 -10.03 26.53
C VAL A 5 13.48 -8.77 25.70
N LEU A 6 14.70 -8.61 25.17
CA LEU A 6 15.05 -7.53 24.25
C LEU A 6 14.23 -7.58 22.95
N ALA A 7 14.07 -8.77 22.34
CA ALA A 7 13.24 -8.94 21.15
C ALA A 7 11.76 -8.62 21.41
N LYS A 8 11.24 -8.85 22.62
CA LYS A 8 9.87 -8.53 23.00
C LYS A 8 9.65 -7.03 23.19
N LEU A 9 10.66 -6.30 23.68
CA LEU A 9 10.62 -4.84 23.87
C LEU A 9 10.87 -4.07 22.56
N PHE A 10 11.82 -4.53 21.76
CA PHE A 10 12.25 -3.86 20.54
C PHE A 10 11.61 -4.41 19.26
N GLY A 11 10.83 -5.48 19.37
CA GLY A 11 10.23 -6.20 18.24
C GLY A 11 11.26 -7.01 17.45
N THR A 12 10.81 -8.12 16.85
CA THR A 12 11.57 -8.90 15.88
C THR A 12 11.67 -8.18 14.53
N ASN A 13 12.62 -8.59 13.67
CA ASN A 13 12.74 -8.05 12.31
C ASN A 13 11.40 -8.13 11.54
N ASN A 14 10.70 -9.26 11.63
CA ASN A 14 9.39 -9.45 11.00
C ASN A 14 8.36 -8.47 11.57
N SER A 15 8.31 -8.27 12.90
CA SER A 15 7.37 -7.33 13.50
C SER A 15 7.63 -5.87 13.07
N ARG A 16 8.89 -5.51 12.82
CA ARG A 16 9.28 -4.19 12.30
C ARG A 16 8.89 -4.02 10.84
N GLN A 17 9.03 -5.07 10.03
CA GLN A 17 8.56 -5.08 8.64
C GLN A 17 7.04 -4.92 8.57
N LEU A 18 6.29 -5.69 9.36
CA LEU A 18 4.83 -5.56 9.45
C LEU A 18 4.41 -4.14 9.85
N LYS A 19 5.06 -3.55 10.87
CA LYS A 19 4.81 -2.15 11.26
C LYS A 19 5.10 -1.14 10.14
N ARG A 20 6.06 -1.41 9.26
CA ARG A 20 6.36 -0.55 8.09
C ARG A 20 5.33 -0.71 6.98
N LEU A 21 4.77 -1.91 6.81
CA LEU A 21 3.76 -2.20 5.78
C LEU A 21 2.36 -1.73 6.21
N GLN A 22 2.05 -1.74 7.52
CA GLN A 22 0.71 -1.42 8.02
C GLN A 22 0.16 -0.09 7.49
N PRO A 23 0.90 1.04 7.47
CA PRO A 23 0.36 2.29 6.93
C PRO A 23 0.03 2.22 5.44
N ILE A 24 0.74 1.39 4.67
CA ILE A 24 0.48 1.18 3.24
C ILE A 24 -0.82 0.39 3.08
N VAL A 25 -1.00 -0.68 3.87
CA VAL A 25 -2.24 -1.48 3.91
C VAL A 25 -3.44 -0.62 4.32
N ASP A 26 -3.28 0.20 5.35
CA ASP A 26 -4.34 1.10 5.82
C ASP A 26 -4.72 2.10 4.70
N LYS A 27 -3.74 2.59 3.94
CA LYS A 27 -3.97 3.49 2.81
C LYS A 27 -4.71 2.79 1.67
N ILE A 28 -4.31 1.58 1.30
CA ILE A 28 -5.00 0.74 0.29
C ILE A 28 -6.46 0.54 0.71
N ASN A 29 -6.70 0.03 1.92
CA ASN A 29 -8.05 -0.26 2.39
C ASN A 29 -8.92 1.00 2.49
N SER A 30 -8.34 2.17 2.75
CA SER A 30 -9.09 3.44 2.75
C SER A 30 -9.68 3.82 1.37
N LEU A 31 -9.21 3.21 0.28
CA LEU A 31 -9.66 3.44 -1.08
C LEU A 31 -10.73 2.45 -1.55
N GLU A 32 -10.95 1.35 -0.80
CA GLU A 32 -11.84 0.24 -1.17
C GLU A 32 -13.24 0.73 -1.60
N ALA A 33 -13.87 1.58 -0.80
CA ALA A 33 -15.22 2.09 -1.09
C ALA A 33 -15.30 2.88 -2.42
N ARG A 34 -14.19 3.50 -2.87
CA ARG A 34 -14.14 4.23 -4.14
C ARG A 34 -13.93 3.31 -5.33
N ILE A 35 -13.23 2.20 -5.13
CA ILE A 35 -12.93 1.21 -6.16
C ILE A 35 -14.12 0.26 -6.35
N GLN A 36 -14.78 -0.13 -5.25
CA GLN A 36 -15.91 -1.07 -5.25
C GLN A 36 -17.11 -0.60 -6.07
N ILE A 37 -17.30 0.70 -6.23
CA ILE A 37 -18.43 1.27 -6.99
C ILE A 37 -18.15 1.40 -8.50
N LEU A 38 -16.93 1.09 -8.96
CA LEU A 38 -16.55 1.21 -10.36
C LEU A 38 -17.14 0.06 -11.18
N SER A 39 -17.56 0.36 -12.41
CA SER A 39 -17.83 -0.68 -13.42
C SER A 39 -16.54 -1.27 -13.98
N ASP A 40 -16.63 -2.40 -14.67
CA ASP A 40 -15.50 -3.03 -15.36
C ASP A 40 -14.77 -2.07 -16.31
N GLU A 41 -15.53 -1.26 -17.06
CA GLU A 41 -14.98 -0.25 -17.97
C GLU A 41 -14.25 0.86 -17.21
N GLN A 42 -14.82 1.33 -16.10
CA GLN A 42 -14.21 2.37 -15.27
C GLN A 42 -12.95 1.86 -14.56
N LEU A 43 -12.97 0.61 -14.09
CA LEU A 43 -11.82 -0.03 -13.47
C LEU A 43 -10.70 -0.24 -14.49
N ALA A 44 -11.02 -0.70 -15.71
CA ALA A 44 -10.04 -0.82 -16.79
C ALA A 44 -9.40 0.53 -17.14
N PHE A 45 -10.20 1.61 -17.15
CA PHE A 45 -9.72 2.97 -17.44
C PHE A 45 -8.69 3.48 -16.41
N LYS A 46 -8.70 2.99 -15.15
CA LYS A 46 -7.68 3.33 -14.14
C LYS A 46 -6.26 3.04 -14.61
N THR A 47 -6.06 2.01 -15.43
CA THR A 47 -4.74 1.72 -16.03
C THR A 47 -4.20 2.90 -16.84
N ASN A 48 -5.06 3.57 -17.60
CA ASN A 48 -4.66 4.73 -18.40
C ASN A 48 -4.35 5.94 -17.50
N GLU A 49 -5.15 6.16 -16.46
CA GLU A 49 -4.88 7.21 -15.47
C GLU A 49 -3.52 7.00 -14.79
N PHE A 50 -3.17 5.78 -14.41
CA PHE A 50 -1.88 5.49 -13.77
C PHE A 50 -0.69 5.68 -14.72
N LYS A 51 -0.82 5.26 -15.99
CA LYS A 51 0.21 5.50 -17.01
C LYS A 51 0.45 7.01 -17.19
N GLU A 52 -0.61 7.78 -17.32
CA GLU A 52 -0.52 9.23 -17.47
C GLU A 52 0.14 9.89 -16.25
N GLN A 53 -0.18 9.43 -15.03
CA GLN A 53 0.47 9.93 -13.82
C GLN A 53 1.98 9.64 -13.79
N ILE A 54 2.40 8.46 -14.23
CA ILE A 54 3.83 8.10 -14.33
C ILE A 54 4.53 8.96 -15.38
N GLU A 55 3.91 9.16 -16.55
CA GLU A 55 4.44 10.04 -17.60
C GLU A 55 4.60 11.49 -17.11
N ARG A 56 3.71 11.94 -16.20
CA ARG A 56 3.79 13.23 -15.53
C ARG A 56 4.80 13.29 -14.37
N GLY A 57 5.54 12.21 -14.13
CA GLY A 57 6.65 12.17 -13.17
C GLY A 57 6.34 11.55 -11.81
N ARG A 58 5.16 10.96 -11.61
CA ARG A 58 4.92 10.12 -10.42
C ARG A 58 5.70 8.82 -10.52
N THR A 59 6.16 8.31 -9.39
CA THR A 59 6.84 7.02 -9.29
C THR A 59 5.82 5.89 -9.08
N LEU A 60 6.27 4.64 -9.27
CA LEU A 60 5.46 3.46 -8.94
C LEU A 60 5.06 3.41 -7.45
N ASN A 61 5.90 3.94 -6.55
CA ASN A 61 5.58 4.01 -5.14
C ASN A 61 4.47 5.03 -4.85
N ASP A 62 4.38 6.10 -5.64
CA ASP A 62 3.37 7.15 -5.45
C ASP A 62 1.96 6.68 -5.82
N ILE A 63 1.86 5.72 -6.75
CA ILE A 63 0.58 5.13 -7.21
C ILE A 63 0.27 3.77 -6.59
N LEU A 64 1.19 3.23 -5.77
CA LEU A 64 1.07 1.88 -5.23
C LEU A 64 -0.25 1.68 -4.48
N PRO A 65 -0.70 2.58 -3.59
CA PRO A 65 -1.94 2.37 -2.87
C PRO A 65 -3.19 2.42 -3.74
N GLU A 66 -3.21 3.21 -4.82
CA GLU A 66 -4.36 3.26 -5.72
C GLU A 66 -4.39 2.08 -6.72
N ALA A 67 -3.24 1.48 -7.01
CA ALA A 67 -3.12 0.36 -7.94
C ALA A 67 -3.34 -1.03 -7.28
N PHE A 68 -3.30 -1.10 -5.96
CA PHE A 68 -3.57 -2.30 -5.15
C PHE A 68 -4.98 -2.26 -4.56
#